data_AF-A0AAW9LAU8-F1
#
_entry.id   AF-A0AAW9LAU8-F1
#
_cell.length_a   1.000
_cell.length_b   1.000
_cell.length_c   1.000
_cell.angle_alpha   90.00
_cell.angle_beta   90.00
_cell.angle_gamma   90.00
#
_symmetry.space_group_name_H-M   'P 1'
#
loop_
_entity.id
_entity.type
_entity.pdbx_description
1 polymer ?
#
loop_
_entity_poly.entity_id
_entity_poly.type
_entity_poly.pdbx_seq_one_letter_code
_entity_poly.pdbx_strand_id
1 'polypeptide(L)'
;MQGPPLSELSRQVSSYRDEEKDEEESEDLDREPSEWKVMSPDGSVESALSAKDAVSEDMQAFIEDEVEDITASPGEEPPHVDIMQEKELVGYDELSDVGNLRWYPRGKLVRDSLMEYVNDLVVDYGGMPVETPIMYDLGARCIHDHAGKFGERQYRFESGDRRMMLRFAACFGQFSIMRDMHISVNDLPLRIYEMSTYSFRREQKGEVTGLKRLRAFTMPDMHTATENMDQARAELMKQADLSMQTSEDLGIDYVPAIRMTREFYDDNTEWVEDLVAELGIDALIEIIPERHHYWSAKIDFAAIDGLGRPIENPTVQIDVESAERFDIEYSDGQDTHNPPILHYSPSGGIERVLAAILEKTATMDTPQLPTWLSPTQVRFIPVGEEHVDFCDDLVDQLEDADVRADIDDRDESVGKRIAKAETDWVPYYIVVGGNEIESGEFGVNVRADDEELDMSFDELVDTVTDDIEDLPRRLATSHATSATTRTSPAANERVDAFAG
;
A
#
# COMPACT_ATOMS: atom_id res chain seq x y z
N MET A 1 -18.63 -3.90 54.69
CA MET A 1 -17.86 -4.42 53.56
C MET A 1 -17.20 -3.23 52.89
N GLN A 2 -15.92 -3.00 53.20
CA GLN A 2 -15.08 -2.01 52.54
C GLN A 2 -14.70 -2.58 51.17
N GLY A 3 -14.91 -1.79 50.11
CA GLY A 3 -14.45 -2.11 48.76
C GLY A 3 -12.91 -2.08 48.71
N PRO A 4 -12.29 -2.90 47.83
CA PRO A 4 -10.84 -2.93 47.69
C PRO A 4 -10.30 -1.56 47.24
N PRO A 5 -9.12 -1.13 47.73
CA PRO A 5 -8.52 0.14 47.36
C PRO A 5 -7.95 0.05 45.94
N LEU A 6 -8.39 0.98 45.09
CA LEU A 6 -7.74 1.30 43.82
C LEU A 6 -6.30 1.70 44.12
N SER A 7 -5.36 0.86 43.68
CA SER A 7 -3.93 1.10 43.79
C SER A 7 -3.55 2.26 42.86
N GLU A 8 -3.29 3.41 43.47
CA GLU A 8 -2.51 4.51 42.91
C GLU A 8 -1.12 4.01 42.48
N LEU A 9 -0.95 3.73 41.20
CA LEU A 9 0.36 3.71 40.53
C LEU A 9 0.25 4.53 39.23
N SER A 10 -0.11 5.80 39.38
CA SER A 10 0.21 6.83 38.39
C SER A 10 1.72 7.06 38.44
N ARG A 11 2.50 6.21 37.74
CA ARG A 11 3.89 6.54 37.43
C ARG A 11 3.90 7.44 36.21
N GLN A 12 4.46 8.62 36.41
CA GLN A 12 4.78 9.58 35.35
C GLN A 12 5.57 8.85 34.26
N VAL A 13 5.07 8.90 33.03
CA VAL A 13 5.77 8.48 31.83
C VAL A 13 6.87 9.50 31.57
N SER A 14 8.12 9.16 31.86
CA SER A 14 9.27 9.94 31.43
C SER A 14 9.66 9.50 30.02
N SER A 15 9.72 10.44 29.08
CA SER A 15 10.29 10.20 27.75
C SER A 15 11.77 9.89 27.89
N TYR A 16 12.18 8.67 27.55
CA TYR A 16 13.60 8.36 27.36
C TYR A 16 14.02 8.87 25.98
N ARG A 17 15.14 9.59 25.93
CA ARG A 17 15.78 10.06 24.70
C ARG A 17 16.99 9.15 24.54
N ASP A 18 16.93 8.21 23.60
CA ASP A 18 18.11 7.40 23.27
C ASP A 18 19.15 8.31 22.61
N GLU A 19 20.29 8.46 23.26
CA GLU A 19 21.50 9.13 22.76
C GLU A 19 22.32 8.20 21.83
N GLU A 20 21.85 6.98 21.54
CA GLU A 20 22.56 6.00 20.69
C GLU A 20 22.52 6.32 19.18
N LYS A 21 21.77 7.34 18.75
CA LYS A 21 21.68 7.71 17.33
C LYS A 21 22.96 8.38 16.79
N ASP A 22 23.84 8.85 17.66
CA ASP A 22 25.05 9.58 17.26
C ASP A 22 26.22 8.65 16.89
N GLU A 23 26.15 7.33 17.15
CA GLU A 23 27.25 6.39 16.84
C GLU A 23 27.09 5.70 15.47
N GLU A 24 25.87 5.33 15.02
CA GLU A 24 25.68 4.64 13.73
C GLU A 24 25.76 5.55 12.49
N GLU A 25 25.32 6.81 12.56
CA GLU A 25 25.52 7.81 11.47
C GLU A 25 27.01 8.08 11.18
N SER A 26 27.91 7.67 12.10
CA SER A 26 29.35 7.83 11.92
C SER A 26 30.01 6.72 11.10
N GLU A 27 29.37 5.57 10.89
CA GLU A 27 29.93 4.42 10.13
C GLU A 27 29.61 4.44 8.62
N ASP A 28 28.68 5.28 8.16
CA ASP A 28 28.34 5.42 6.73
C ASP A 28 29.38 6.24 5.94
N LEU A 29 30.17 7.08 6.61
CA LEU A 29 31.03 8.10 5.97
C LEU A 29 32.32 7.55 5.34
N ASP A 30 32.68 6.29 5.58
CA ASP A 30 33.92 5.65 5.09
C ASP A 30 33.66 4.52 4.06
N ARG A 31 32.43 4.36 3.57
CA ARG A 31 32.05 3.26 2.67
C ARG A 31 32.40 3.53 1.20
N GLU A 32 32.81 2.49 0.47
CA GLU A 32 32.94 2.59 -0.97
C GLU A 32 31.55 2.78 -1.61
N PRO A 33 31.40 3.71 -2.57
CA PRO A 33 30.11 4.00 -3.19
C PRO A 33 29.62 2.83 -4.05
N SER A 34 28.30 2.66 -4.10
CA SER A 34 27.65 1.69 -4.99
C SER A 34 27.93 1.97 -6.47
N GLU A 35 27.98 0.91 -7.26
CA GLU A 35 28.01 0.99 -8.73
C GLU A 35 26.59 0.94 -9.27
N TRP A 36 26.20 1.93 -10.07
CA TRP A 36 24.85 2.07 -10.61
C TRP A 36 24.79 1.86 -12.11
N LYS A 37 23.86 1.01 -12.57
CA LYS A 37 23.64 0.67 -13.98
C LYS A 37 22.17 0.70 -14.33
N VAL A 38 21.86 0.84 -15.60
CA VAL A 38 20.54 0.48 -16.15
C VAL A 38 20.71 -0.77 -16.98
N MET A 39 19.84 -1.76 -16.75
CA MET A 39 19.72 -2.96 -17.57
C MET A 39 18.37 -2.93 -18.28
N SER A 40 18.39 -3.18 -19.59
CA SER A 40 17.18 -3.27 -20.41
C SER A 40 16.74 -4.73 -20.61
N PRO A 41 15.46 -4.98 -20.96
CA PRO A 41 14.94 -6.35 -21.16
C PRO A 41 15.65 -7.17 -22.24
N ASP A 42 16.41 -6.54 -23.13
CA ASP A 42 17.21 -7.22 -24.16
C ASP A 42 18.60 -7.65 -23.67
N GLY A 43 18.92 -7.42 -22.39
CA GLY A 43 20.19 -7.71 -21.75
C GLY A 43 21.25 -6.64 -21.98
N SER A 44 20.93 -5.52 -22.62
CA SER A 44 21.86 -4.39 -22.71
C SER A 44 22.05 -3.71 -21.35
N VAL A 45 23.28 -3.29 -21.07
CA VAL A 45 23.67 -2.71 -19.79
C VAL A 45 24.52 -1.47 -20.01
N GLU A 46 24.13 -0.37 -19.38
CA GLU A 46 24.85 0.89 -19.41
C GLU A 46 24.98 1.48 -18.00
N SER A 47 25.92 2.39 -17.79
CA SER A 47 25.96 3.14 -16.52
C SER A 47 24.70 3.99 -16.39
N ALA A 48 24.12 4.10 -15.19
CA ALA A 48 22.85 4.83 -15.00
C ALA A 48 22.86 6.25 -15.58
N LEU A 49 23.94 7.00 -15.35
CA LEU A 49 24.10 8.37 -15.87
C LEU A 49 24.20 8.47 -17.40
N SER A 50 24.65 7.40 -18.09
CA SER A 50 24.72 7.39 -19.56
C SER A 50 23.38 7.00 -20.18
N ALA A 51 22.63 6.11 -19.52
CA ALA A 51 21.32 5.64 -19.97
C ALA A 51 20.19 6.65 -19.74
N LYS A 52 20.40 7.62 -18.84
CA LYS A 52 19.38 8.56 -18.34
C LYS A 52 18.52 9.24 -19.42
N ASP A 53 19.11 9.65 -20.55
CA ASP A 53 18.36 10.33 -21.63
C ASP A 53 17.63 9.35 -22.58
N ALA A 54 17.83 8.04 -22.41
CA ALA A 54 17.29 6.99 -23.27
C ALA A 54 16.19 6.13 -22.61
N VAL A 55 15.97 6.30 -21.31
CA VAL A 55 14.94 5.60 -20.52
C VAL A 55 13.64 6.42 -20.43
N SER A 56 12.60 5.87 -19.80
CA SER A 56 11.34 6.59 -19.54
C SER A 56 11.54 7.82 -18.64
N GLU A 57 10.60 8.78 -18.70
CA GLU A 57 10.62 9.96 -17.83
C GLU A 57 10.61 9.59 -16.34
N ASP A 58 9.84 8.55 -15.97
CA ASP A 58 9.79 8.03 -14.61
C ASP A 58 11.13 7.42 -14.18
N MET A 59 11.77 6.63 -15.04
CA MET A 59 13.09 6.07 -14.74
C MET A 59 14.16 7.16 -14.67
N GLN A 60 14.07 8.20 -15.50
CA GLN A 60 14.94 9.37 -15.41
C GLN A 60 14.80 10.06 -14.04
N ALA A 61 13.57 10.34 -13.59
CA ALA A 61 13.32 10.94 -12.29
C ALA A 61 13.83 10.05 -11.14
N PHE A 62 13.69 8.74 -11.29
CA PHE A 62 14.19 7.77 -10.32
C PHE A 62 15.73 7.73 -10.26
N ILE A 63 16.42 7.79 -11.39
CA ILE A 63 17.88 7.91 -11.46
C ILE A 63 18.35 9.23 -10.80
N GLU A 64 17.63 10.33 -11.03
CA GLU A 64 17.95 11.62 -10.41
C GLU A 64 17.89 11.55 -8.88
N ASP A 65 16.86 10.89 -8.33
CA ASP A 65 16.70 10.73 -6.89
C ASP A 65 17.73 9.76 -6.29
N GLU A 66 17.88 8.56 -6.86
CA GLU A 66 18.70 7.48 -6.28
C GLU A 66 20.21 7.60 -6.55
N VAL A 67 20.60 8.12 -7.72
CA VAL A 67 22.01 8.11 -8.18
C VAL A 67 22.66 9.49 -8.03
N GLU A 68 21.88 10.56 -8.22
CA GLU A 68 22.39 11.93 -8.18
C GLU A 68 22.02 12.69 -6.89
N ASP A 69 21.24 12.07 -5.98
CA ASP A 69 20.70 12.68 -4.76
C ASP A 69 19.92 13.99 -5.06
N ILE A 70 19.24 14.05 -6.21
CA ILE A 70 18.46 15.22 -6.63
C ILE A 70 16.99 14.99 -6.26
N THR A 71 16.58 15.54 -5.12
CA THR A 71 15.16 15.57 -4.75
C THR A 71 14.39 16.54 -5.65
N ALA A 72 13.47 16.02 -6.44
CA ALA A 72 12.57 16.83 -7.26
C ALA A 72 11.62 17.67 -6.39
N SER A 73 11.38 18.92 -6.82
CA SER A 73 10.47 19.89 -6.18
C SER A 73 10.53 19.92 -4.64
N PRO A 74 11.70 20.20 -4.04
CA PRO A 74 11.90 20.06 -2.61
C PRO A 74 11.05 21.09 -1.84
N GLY A 75 10.25 20.58 -0.90
CA GLY A 75 9.35 21.40 -0.07
C GLY A 75 7.99 21.68 -0.70
N GLU A 76 7.73 21.21 -1.93
CA GLU A 76 6.38 21.24 -2.51
C GLU A 76 5.56 20.04 -2.04
N GLU A 77 4.29 20.30 -1.71
CA GLU A 77 3.38 19.30 -1.19
C GLU A 77 2.78 18.47 -2.35
N PRO A 78 2.89 17.12 -2.30
CA PRO A 78 2.32 16.27 -3.34
C PRO A 78 0.78 16.42 -3.47
N PRO A 79 0.23 16.39 -4.70
CA PRO A 79 -1.21 16.47 -4.97
C PRO A 79 -2.11 15.58 -4.09
N HIS A 80 -1.69 14.36 -3.75
CA HIS A 80 -2.55 13.45 -2.97
C HIS A 80 -2.91 13.99 -1.58
N VAL A 81 -2.10 14.90 -1.00
CA VAL A 81 -2.33 15.41 0.36
C VAL A 81 -3.57 16.32 0.43
N ASP A 82 -3.80 17.10 -0.62
CA ASP A 82 -5.01 17.90 -0.79
C ASP A 82 -6.18 17.00 -1.21
N ILE A 83 -5.97 16.13 -2.19
CA ILE A 83 -7.03 15.28 -2.76
C ILE A 83 -7.62 14.35 -1.71
N MET A 84 -6.80 13.72 -0.85
CA MET A 84 -7.31 12.78 0.16
C MET A 84 -8.31 13.44 1.13
N GLN A 85 -8.17 14.74 1.38
CA GLN A 85 -9.06 15.53 2.21
C GLN A 85 -10.25 16.06 1.43
N GLU A 86 -10.02 16.62 0.23
CA GLU A 86 -11.07 17.15 -0.64
C GLU A 86 -12.12 16.09 -0.97
N LYS A 87 -11.67 14.85 -1.23
CA LYS A 87 -12.54 13.71 -1.55
C LYS A 87 -13.11 13.01 -0.32
N GLU A 88 -12.87 13.53 0.88
CA GLU A 88 -13.28 12.93 2.14
C GLU A 88 -12.87 11.45 2.22
N LEU A 89 -11.65 11.13 1.82
CA LEU A 89 -11.09 9.78 1.92
C LEU A 89 -10.39 9.63 3.27
N VAL A 90 -9.46 10.54 3.55
CA VAL A 90 -8.57 10.50 4.71
C VAL A 90 -8.46 11.88 5.31
N GLY A 91 -8.33 11.95 6.63
CA GLY A 91 -8.11 13.20 7.34
C GLY A 91 -7.06 13.08 8.44
N TYR A 92 -6.61 14.24 8.90
CA TYR A 92 -5.80 14.35 10.11
C TYR A 92 -6.68 14.40 11.35
N ASP A 93 -6.15 13.93 12.47
CA ASP A 93 -6.75 14.10 13.80
C ASP A 93 -5.74 14.80 14.71
N GLU A 94 -6.05 16.05 15.10
CA GLU A 94 -5.20 16.87 15.96
C GLU A 94 -5.01 16.30 17.37
N LEU A 95 -5.89 15.39 17.79
CA LEU A 95 -5.80 14.68 19.07
C LEU A 95 -4.95 13.40 18.97
N SER A 96 -4.57 13.00 17.76
CA SER A 96 -3.70 11.87 17.45
C SER A 96 -2.25 12.31 17.21
N ASP A 97 -1.33 11.36 17.15
CA ASP A 97 0.05 11.65 16.72
C ASP A 97 0.10 11.91 15.21
N VAL A 98 1.07 12.71 14.77
CA VAL A 98 1.26 13.05 13.36
C VAL A 98 1.55 11.77 12.54
N GLY A 99 0.96 11.66 11.35
CA GLY A 99 1.10 10.47 10.51
C GLY A 99 0.32 9.24 11.01
N ASN A 100 -0.56 9.40 12.00
CA ASN A 100 -1.60 8.43 12.36
C ASN A 100 -2.97 9.01 11.96
N LEU A 101 -3.44 8.62 10.78
CA LEU A 101 -4.57 9.25 10.09
C LEU A 101 -5.93 8.64 10.47
N ARG A 102 -7.01 9.40 10.23
CA ARG A 102 -8.39 8.91 10.32
C ARG A 102 -8.97 8.66 8.93
N TRP A 103 -9.75 7.60 8.80
CA TRP A 103 -10.41 7.22 7.55
C TRP A 103 -11.90 7.57 7.61
N TYR A 104 -12.38 8.32 6.61
CA TYR A 104 -13.81 8.57 6.43
C TYR A 104 -14.48 7.37 5.74
N PRO A 105 -15.82 7.26 5.73
CA PRO A 105 -16.50 6.11 5.16
C PRO A 105 -16.08 5.76 3.72
N ARG A 106 -15.95 6.78 2.85
CA ARG A 106 -15.49 6.60 1.46
C ARG A 106 -14.07 6.05 1.41
N GLY A 107 -13.13 6.67 2.10
CA GLY A 107 -11.74 6.19 2.13
C GLY A 107 -11.58 4.83 2.80
N LYS A 108 -12.38 4.53 3.83
CA LYS A 108 -12.35 3.23 4.50
C LYS A 108 -12.79 2.10 3.57
N LEU A 109 -13.79 2.36 2.72
CA LEU A 109 -14.20 1.42 1.67
C LEU A 109 -13.06 1.18 0.69
N VAL A 110 -12.45 2.25 0.15
CA VAL A 110 -11.29 2.14 -0.77
C VAL A 110 -10.15 1.36 -0.13
N ARG A 111 -9.78 1.68 1.11
CA ARG A 111 -8.74 0.97 1.86
C ARG A 111 -9.05 -0.51 2.03
N ASP A 112 -10.30 -0.85 2.35
CA ASP A 112 -10.69 -2.25 2.52
C ASP A 112 -10.69 -3.01 1.20
N SER A 113 -11.14 -2.40 0.10
CA SER A 113 -11.07 -3.00 -1.24
C SER A 113 -9.62 -3.27 -1.65
N LEU A 114 -8.70 -2.33 -1.41
CA LEU A 114 -7.27 -2.55 -1.63
C LEU A 114 -6.72 -3.69 -0.76
N MET A 115 -7.13 -3.75 0.51
CA MET A 115 -6.69 -4.83 1.41
C MET A 115 -7.21 -6.21 0.96
N GLU A 116 -8.44 -6.26 0.45
CA GLU A 116 -9.08 -7.46 -0.08
C GLU A 116 -8.37 -7.95 -1.34
N TYR A 117 -8.09 -7.04 -2.28
CA TYR A 117 -7.31 -7.31 -3.49
C TYR A 117 -5.96 -7.97 -3.18
N VAL A 118 -5.19 -7.33 -2.29
CA VAL A 118 -3.86 -7.84 -1.93
C VAL A 118 -3.94 -9.16 -1.18
N ASN A 119 -4.95 -9.34 -0.33
CA ASN A 119 -5.17 -10.60 0.35
C ASN A 119 -5.44 -11.73 -0.65
N ASP A 120 -6.33 -11.51 -1.61
CA ASP A 120 -6.71 -12.52 -2.59
C ASP A 120 -5.53 -12.89 -3.49
N LEU A 121 -4.79 -11.88 -3.97
CA LEU A 121 -3.54 -12.06 -4.72
C LEU A 121 -2.54 -12.97 -3.98
N VAL A 122 -2.31 -12.73 -2.69
CA VAL A 122 -1.35 -13.50 -1.90
C VAL A 122 -1.88 -14.90 -1.54
N VAL A 123 -3.17 -15.03 -1.25
CA VAL A 123 -3.79 -16.32 -0.91
C VAL A 123 -3.79 -17.23 -2.13
N ASP A 124 -4.10 -16.73 -3.32
CA ASP A 124 -4.07 -17.48 -4.57
C ASP A 124 -2.64 -17.92 -4.94
N TYR A 125 -1.63 -17.10 -4.61
CA TYR A 125 -0.22 -17.47 -4.68
C TYR A 125 0.18 -18.59 -3.70
N GLY A 126 -0.63 -18.84 -2.67
CA GLY A 126 -0.40 -19.85 -1.64
C GLY A 126 0.21 -19.31 -0.35
N GLY A 127 0.14 -18.00 -0.11
CA GLY A 127 0.44 -17.39 1.18
C GLY A 127 -0.59 -17.79 2.23
N MET A 128 -0.14 -18.22 3.41
CA MET A 128 -1.02 -18.62 4.51
C MET A 128 -1.22 -17.45 5.49
N PRO A 129 -2.44 -16.90 5.63
CA PRO A 129 -2.71 -15.79 6.53
C PRO A 129 -2.49 -16.15 8.00
N VAL A 130 -1.85 -15.24 8.74
CA VAL A 130 -1.68 -15.27 10.19
C VAL A 130 -1.93 -13.88 10.78
N GLU A 131 -2.09 -13.81 12.09
CA GLU A 131 -2.15 -12.56 12.84
C GLU A 131 -1.18 -12.64 14.02
N THR A 132 -0.36 -11.62 14.21
CA THR A 132 0.68 -11.62 15.25
C THR A 132 0.55 -10.42 16.19
N PRO A 133 1.12 -10.48 17.41
CA PRO A 133 1.09 -9.35 18.34
C PRO A 133 1.72 -8.07 17.76
N ILE A 134 1.21 -6.92 18.18
CA ILE A 134 1.70 -5.59 17.74
C ILE A 134 2.81 -5.00 18.61
N MET A 135 3.13 -5.65 19.74
CA MET A 135 4.08 -5.16 20.74
C MET A 135 5.06 -6.25 21.13
N TYR A 136 6.36 -5.95 21.12
CA TYR A 136 7.43 -6.91 21.42
C TYR A 136 8.37 -6.39 22.52
N ASP A 137 8.97 -7.33 23.25
CA ASP A 137 9.84 -7.08 24.39
C ASP A 137 11.29 -6.96 23.94
N LEU A 138 11.87 -5.77 24.14
CA LEU A 138 13.27 -5.48 23.84
C LEU A 138 14.25 -6.18 24.80
N GLY A 139 13.75 -6.83 25.86
CA GLY A 139 14.55 -7.73 26.70
C GLY A 139 14.87 -9.07 26.01
N ALA A 140 14.13 -9.45 24.97
CA ALA A 140 14.43 -10.64 24.18
C ALA A 140 15.53 -10.34 23.16
N ARG A 141 16.62 -11.12 23.17
CA ARG A 141 17.79 -10.90 22.32
C ARG A 141 17.45 -10.81 20.83
N CYS A 142 16.69 -11.78 20.29
CA CYS A 142 16.33 -11.78 18.86
C CYS A 142 15.53 -10.53 18.46
N ILE A 143 14.62 -10.07 19.31
CA ILE A 143 13.85 -8.84 19.10
C ILE A 143 14.76 -7.61 19.15
N HIS A 144 15.60 -7.51 20.18
CA HIS A 144 16.55 -6.41 20.34
C HIS A 144 17.50 -6.29 19.15
N ASP A 145 18.15 -7.41 18.80
CA ASP A 145 19.14 -7.46 17.72
C ASP A 145 18.47 -7.17 16.35
N HIS A 146 17.27 -7.69 16.11
CA HIS A 146 16.53 -7.42 14.87
C HIS A 146 16.01 -5.98 14.79
N ALA A 147 15.52 -5.43 15.91
CA ALA A 147 15.10 -4.03 15.98
C ALA A 147 16.28 -3.06 15.82
N GLY A 148 17.47 -3.41 16.30
CA GLY A 148 18.69 -2.61 16.13
C GLY A 148 19.14 -2.53 14.67
N LYS A 149 19.08 -3.64 13.94
CA LYS A 149 19.48 -3.67 12.51
C LYS A 149 18.61 -2.83 11.58
N PHE A 150 17.41 -2.46 12.00
CA PHE A 150 16.44 -1.86 11.10
C PHE A 150 16.60 -0.35 10.91
N GLY A 151 17.49 0.35 11.63
CA GLY A 151 17.77 1.80 11.46
C GLY A 151 16.58 2.76 11.73
N GLU A 152 15.36 2.23 11.71
CA GLU A 152 14.10 2.93 11.84
C GLU A 152 13.86 3.33 13.29
N ARG A 153 13.36 4.56 13.45
CA ARG A 153 12.99 5.08 14.77
C ARG A 153 11.75 4.34 15.28
N GLN A 154 11.80 3.90 16.53
CA GLN A 154 10.77 3.06 17.13
C GLN A 154 9.95 3.81 18.18
N TYR A 155 8.69 3.43 18.32
CA TYR A 155 7.91 3.73 19.51
C TYR A 155 8.28 2.74 20.61
N ARG A 156 9.00 3.21 21.62
CA ARG A 156 9.40 2.44 22.80
C ARG A 156 8.62 2.93 24.03
N PHE A 157 8.17 2.00 24.87
CA PHE A 157 7.43 2.30 26.09
C PHE A 157 7.68 1.25 27.17
N GLU A 158 7.38 1.58 28.42
CA GLU A 158 7.48 0.65 29.55
C GLU A 158 6.14 -0.01 29.84
N SER A 159 6.16 -1.31 30.09
CA SER A 159 5.00 -2.06 30.59
C SER A 159 5.42 -2.84 31.83
N GLY A 160 5.18 -2.24 33.00
CA GLY A 160 5.69 -2.76 34.27
C GLY A 160 7.21 -2.62 34.36
N ASP A 161 7.91 -3.75 34.36
CA ASP A 161 9.37 -3.86 34.37
C ASP A 161 9.96 -4.18 32.98
N ARG A 162 9.12 -4.31 31.96
CA ARG A 162 9.52 -4.66 30.59
C ARG A 162 9.65 -3.42 29.73
N ARG A 163 10.68 -3.41 28.87
CA ARG A 163 10.87 -2.41 27.82
C ARG A 163 10.27 -2.96 26.54
N MET A 164 9.22 -2.31 26.04
CA MET A 164 8.45 -2.76 24.91
C MET A 164 8.65 -1.82 23.72
N MET A 165 8.42 -2.34 22.52
CA MET A 165 8.29 -1.55 21.29
C MET A 165 6.98 -1.87 20.58
N LEU A 166 6.44 -0.91 19.83
CA LEU A 166 5.48 -1.20 18.78
C LEU A 166 6.21 -1.72 17.54
N ARG A 167 5.67 -2.75 16.89
CA ARG A 167 6.27 -3.34 15.69
C ARG A 167 6.25 -2.37 14.50
N PHE A 168 7.27 -2.42 13.65
CA PHE A 168 7.30 -1.70 12.37
C PHE A 168 7.07 -2.64 11.16
N ALA A 169 7.10 -3.95 11.40
CA ALA A 169 6.90 -5.02 10.41
C ALA A 169 6.34 -6.27 11.11
N ALA A 170 5.70 -7.17 10.35
CA ALA A 170 5.15 -8.43 10.86
C ALA A 170 6.23 -9.51 11.08
N CYS A 171 7.43 -9.31 10.52
CA CYS A 171 8.59 -10.20 10.63
C CYS A 171 8.82 -10.73 12.07
N PHE A 172 8.73 -9.88 13.10
CA PHE A 172 8.91 -10.28 14.51
C PHE A 172 7.97 -11.43 14.92
N GLY A 173 6.71 -11.33 14.52
CA GLY A 173 5.67 -12.29 14.87
C GLY A 173 5.73 -13.51 13.97
N GLN A 174 5.87 -13.31 12.67
CA GLN A 174 5.94 -14.40 11.69
C GLN A 174 7.17 -15.28 11.90
N PHE A 175 8.32 -14.69 12.27
CA PHE A 175 9.51 -15.43 12.67
C PHE A 175 9.33 -16.19 13.98
N SER A 176 8.59 -15.63 14.94
CA SER A 176 8.23 -16.37 16.16
C SER A 176 7.35 -17.58 15.84
N ILE A 177 6.42 -17.45 14.89
CA ILE A 177 5.61 -18.58 14.40
C ILE A 177 6.50 -19.63 13.73
N MET A 178 7.36 -19.23 12.78
CA MET A 178 8.25 -20.16 12.07
C MET A 178 9.21 -20.90 13.00
N ARG A 179 9.78 -20.21 14.00
CA ARG A 179 10.62 -20.82 15.05
C ARG A 179 9.87 -21.90 15.83
N ASP A 180 8.60 -21.67 16.15
CA ASP A 180 7.81 -22.59 16.97
C ASP A 180 7.19 -23.73 16.13
N MET A 181 7.27 -23.67 14.80
CA MET A 181 6.83 -24.72 13.88
C MET A 181 7.84 -25.87 13.78
N HIS A 182 7.34 -27.08 13.49
CA HIS A 182 8.19 -28.16 13.00
C HIS A 182 8.15 -28.15 11.47
N ILE A 183 9.20 -27.62 10.84
CA ILE A 183 9.29 -27.46 9.39
C ILE A 183 10.09 -28.63 8.81
N SER A 184 9.49 -29.39 7.90
CA SER A 184 10.17 -30.37 7.06
C SER A 184 10.56 -29.74 5.72
N VAL A 185 11.58 -30.27 5.05
CA VAL A 185 11.90 -29.92 3.65
C VAL A 185 10.69 -30.02 2.70
N ASN A 186 9.73 -30.91 2.98
CA ASN A 186 8.51 -31.05 2.17
C ASN A 186 7.50 -29.93 2.38
N ASP A 187 7.64 -29.14 3.44
CA ASP A 187 6.80 -27.98 3.73
C ASP A 187 7.31 -26.72 3.00
N LEU A 188 8.51 -26.78 2.39
CA LEU A 188 9.13 -25.66 1.69
C LEU A 188 8.78 -25.64 0.19
N PRO A 189 8.52 -24.47 -0.42
CA PRO A 189 8.60 -23.14 0.20
C PRO A 189 7.40 -22.85 1.12
N LEU A 190 7.69 -22.43 2.35
CA LEU A 190 6.68 -22.10 3.36
C LEU A 190 6.39 -20.61 3.31
N ARG A 191 5.17 -20.23 2.93
CA ARG A 191 4.74 -18.82 2.79
C ARG A 191 3.77 -18.44 3.91
N ILE A 192 4.18 -17.54 4.79
CA ILE A 192 3.31 -17.00 5.85
C ILE A 192 3.07 -15.53 5.55
N TYR A 193 1.81 -15.11 5.63
CA TYR A 193 1.35 -13.78 5.24
C TYR A 193 0.56 -13.12 6.37
N GLU A 194 0.74 -11.83 6.58
CA GLU A 194 -0.09 -11.03 7.50
C GLU A 194 -0.40 -9.69 6.82
N MET A 195 -1.70 -9.37 6.70
CA MET A 195 -2.13 -8.01 6.47
C MET A 195 -1.94 -7.19 7.76
N SER A 196 -0.71 -6.72 7.99
CA SER A 196 -0.35 -5.99 9.19
C SER A 196 -1.07 -4.64 9.23
N THR A 197 -2.25 -4.63 9.85
CA THR A 197 -3.10 -3.44 9.98
C THR A 197 -2.47 -2.35 10.85
N TYR A 198 -1.51 -2.74 11.69
CA TYR A 198 -0.81 -1.85 12.61
C TYR A 198 0.70 -2.10 12.58
N SER A 199 1.39 -1.31 11.76
CA SER A 199 2.85 -1.15 11.76
C SER A 199 3.20 0.31 12.05
N PHE A 200 4.29 0.54 12.78
CA PHE A 200 4.65 1.87 13.26
C PHE A 200 6.11 2.24 13.01
N ARG A 201 6.36 3.42 12.44
CA ARG A 201 7.70 4.02 12.31
C ARG A 201 7.66 5.42 12.91
N ARG A 202 8.58 5.74 13.82
CA ARG A 202 8.60 7.03 14.53
C ARG A 202 9.34 8.09 13.71
N GLU A 203 8.74 8.43 12.57
CA GLU A 203 9.23 9.46 11.67
C GLU A 203 9.30 10.84 12.34
N GLN A 204 10.21 11.71 11.92
CA GLN A 204 10.31 13.05 12.46
C GLN A 204 9.08 13.81 11.98
N LYS A 205 8.64 14.79 12.76
CA LYS A 205 7.43 15.54 12.41
C LYS A 205 7.53 16.17 11.00
N GLY A 206 8.73 16.61 10.60
CA GLY A 206 8.96 17.19 9.26
C GLY A 206 9.15 16.17 8.14
N GLU A 207 9.27 14.88 8.45
CA GLU A 207 9.39 13.81 7.44
C GLU A 207 8.03 13.23 7.04
N VAL A 208 7.00 13.36 7.89
CA VAL A 208 5.65 12.85 7.61
C VAL A 208 5.02 13.65 6.48
N THR A 209 4.46 12.97 5.49
CA THR A 209 3.82 13.59 4.32
C THR A 209 2.65 12.75 3.85
N GLY A 210 1.43 13.26 4.05
CA GLY A 210 0.18 12.65 3.60
C GLY A 210 0.12 11.14 3.82
N LEU A 211 -0.12 10.42 2.73
CA LEU A 211 -0.18 8.95 2.69
C LEU A 211 1.16 8.31 2.30
N LYS A 212 2.14 9.11 1.83
CA LYS A 212 3.45 8.65 1.36
C LYS A 212 4.38 8.24 2.50
N ARG A 213 4.40 9.02 3.60
CA ARG A 213 5.27 8.78 4.76
C ARG A 213 4.51 9.01 6.05
N LEU A 214 4.32 7.94 6.82
CA LEU A 214 3.39 7.84 7.94
C LEU A 214 4.07 7.31 9.19
N ARG A 215 3.41 7.50 10.35
CA ARG A 215 3.86 6.89 11.61
C ARG A 215 3.09 5.63 11.99
N ALA A 216 1.88 5.47 11.49
CA ALA A 216 1.09 4.25 11.58
C ALA A 216 0.58 3.92 10.17
N PHE A 217 0.77 2.67 9.75
CA PHE A 217 0.44 2.25 8.39
C PHE A 217 0.07 0.77 8.35
N THR A 218 -0.51 0.39 7.22
CA THR A 218 -0.99 -0.94 6.90
C THR A 218 -0.05 -1.56 5.88
N MET A 219 0.56 -2.68 6.25
CA MET A 219 1.54 -3.34 5.39
C MET A 219 1.15 -4.79 5.15
N PRO A 220 0.83 -5.19 3.91
CA PRO A 220 0.79 -6.60 3.56
C PRO A 220 2.22 -7.13 3.63
N ASP A 221 2.46 -8.10 4.52
CA ASP A 221 3.81 -8.57 4.84
C ASP A 221 3.84 -10.10 4.78
N MET A 222 4.58 -10.63 3.81
CA MET A 222 4.74 -12.06 3.56
C MET A 222 6.19 -12.47 3.76
N HIS A 223 6.40 -13.56 4.49
CA HIS A 223 7.71 -14.19 4.64
C HIS A 223 7.69 -15.60 4.04
N THR A 224 8.63 -15.86 3.15
CA THR A 224 8.77 -17.17 2.48
C THR A 224 10.06 -17.84 2.89
N ALA A 225 9.98 -18.90 3.70
CA ALA A 225 11.14 -19.74 3.98
C ALA A 225 11.36 -20.72 2.82
N THR A 226 12.60 -20.84 2.35
CA THR A 226 12.98 -21.72 1.23
C THR A 226 14.05 -22.72 1.65
N GLU A 227 14.18 -23.81 0.90
CA GLU A 227 15.16 -24.86 1.16
C GLU A 227 16.59 -24.37 0.95
N ASN A 228 16.82 -23.58 -0.11
CA ASN A 228 18.13 -23.14 -0.55
C ASN A 228 18.04 -21.89 -1.44
N MET A 229 19.20 -21.36 -1.85
CA MET A 229 19.29 -20.13 -2.64
C MET A 229 18.66 -20.25 -4.03
N ASP A 230 18.68 -21.43 -4.66
CA ASP A 230 18.05 -21.64 -5.97
C ASP A 230 16.53 -21.49 -5.86
N GLN A 231 15.93 -22.08 -4.81
CA GLN A 231 14.51 -21.90 -4.53
C GLN A 231 14.20 -20.45 -4.09
N ALA A 232 15.11 -19.79 -3.36
CA ALA A 232 14.95 -18.38 -3.00
C ALA A 232 14.88 -17.45 -4.23
N ARG A 233 15.80 -17.62 -5.19
CA ARG A 233 15.79 -16.87 -6.45
C ARG A 233 14.53 -17.13 -7.28
N ALA A 234 14.08 -18.38 -7.35
CA ALA A 234 12.85 -18.73 -8.07
C ALA A 234 11.59 -18.14 -7.42
N GLU A 235 11.52 -18.10 -6.08
CA GLU A 235 10.41 -17.45 -5.37
C GLU A 235 10.46 -15.93 -5.49
N LEU A 236 11.66 -15.33 -5.56
CA LEU A 236 11.80 -13.89 -5.78
C LEU A 236 11.26 -13.49 -7.15
N MET A 237 11.56 -14.25 -8.21
CA MET A 237 11.06 -13.95 -9.56
C MET A 237 9.53 -14.00 -9.60
N LYS A 238 8.91 -15.02 -9.01
CA LYS A 238 7.44 -15.10 -8.90
C LYS A 238 6.86 -13.93 -8.10
N GLN A 239 7.48 -13.54 -7.00
CA GLN A 239 7.03 -12.40 -6.20
C GLN A 239 7.21 -11.07 -6.94
N ALA A 240 8.22 -10.95 -7.81
CA ALA A 240 8.40 -9.81 -8.70
C ALA A 240 7.34 -9.78 -9.81
N ASP A 241 6.93 -10.93 -10.35
CA ASP A 241 5.83 -11.05 -11.30
C ASP A 241 4.48 -10.63 -10.66
N LEU A 242 4.19 -11.11 -9.44
CA LEU A 242 3.03 -10.63 -8.67
C LEU A 242 3.06 -9.11 -8.42
N SER A 243 4.25 -8.55 -8.16
CA SER A 243 4.42 -7.10 -8.03
C SER A 243 4.05 -6.37 -9.31
N MET A 244 4.48 -6.87 -10.48
CA MET A 244 4.11 -6.28 -11.78
C MET A 244 2.62 -6.44 -12.09
N GLN A 245 2.00 -7.54 -11.68
CA GLN A 245 0.53 -7.67 -11.76
C GLN A 245 -0.18 -6.54 -11.00
N THR A 246 0.31 -6.14 -9.81
CA THR A 246 -0.26 -4.99 -9.09
C THR A 246 -0.08 -3.66 -9.82
N SER A 247 0.96 -3.52 -10.65
CA SER A 247 1.17 -2.36 -11.53
C SER A 247 -0.01 -2.22 -12.51
N GLU A 248 -0.36 -3.33 -13.16
CA GLU A 248 -1.42 -3.41 -14.17
C GLU A 248 -2.80 -3.20 -13.55
N ASP A 249 -3.14 -3.99 -12.53
CA ASP A 249 -4.48 -3.97 -11.88
C ASP A 249 -4.81 -2.62 -11.23
N LEU A 250 -3.79 -1.90 -10.76
CA LEU A 250 -3.95 -0.58 -10.11
C LEU A 250 -3.80 0.59 -11.09
N GLY A 251 -3.35 0.34 -12.32
CA GLY A 251 -3.04 1.38 -13.30
C GLY A 251 -1.90 2.30 -12.86
N ILE A 252 -0.90 1.76 -12.16
CA ILE A 252 0.27 2.49 -11.66
C ILE A 252 1.48 2.03 -12.46
N ASP A 253 2.25 2.96 -13.02
CA ASP A 253 3.49 2.64 -13.72
C ASP A 253 4.64 2.48 -12.70
N TYR A 254 5.23 1.28 -12.62
CA TYR A 254 6.38 1.02 -11.76
C TYR A 254 7.72 1.13 -12.48
N VAL A 255 8.71 1.63 -11.75
CA VAL A 255 10.13 1.54 -12.09
C VAL A 255 10.86 0.66 -11.07
N PRO A 256 11.55 -0.41 -11.50
CA PRO A 256 12.24 -1.31 -10.58
C PRO A 256 13.68 -0.88 -10.32
N ALA A 257 14.11 -1.00 -9.07
CA ALA A 257 15.50 -0.99 -8.63
C ALA A 257 15.88 -2.36 -8.05
N ILE A 258 16.88 -3.01 -8.64
CA ILE A 258 17.44 -4.27 -8.18
C ILE A 258 18.77 -3.98 -7.47
N ARG A 259 18.79 -4.18 -6.16
CA ARG A 259 19.92 -3.91 -5.28
C ARG A 259 20.56 -5.21 -4.83
N MET A 260 21.86 -5.38 -5.04
CA MET A 260 22.58 -6.62 -4.73
C MET A 260 23.96 -6.34 -4.18
N THR A 261 24.48 -7.26 -3.37
CA THR A 261 25.90 -7.27 -3.04
C THR A 261 26.71 -7.66 -4.28
N ARG A 262 27.96 -7.17 -4.38
CA ARG A 262 28.85 -7.50 -5.50
C ARG A 262 29.04 -9.01 -5.66
N GLU A 263 29.28 -9.72 -4.57
CA GLU A 263 29.41 -11.18 -4.56
C GLU A 263 28.16 -11.85 -5.14
N PHE A 264 26.96 -11.41 -4.75
CA PHE A 264 25.72 -11.98 -5.27
C PHE A 264 25.55 -11.67 -6.76
N TYR A 265 25.80 -10.44 -7.20
CA TYR A 265 25.67 -10.06 -8.61
C TYR A 265 26.62 -10.86 -9.52
N ASP A 266 27.90 -10.97 -9.13
CA ASP A 266 28.93 -11.64 -9.92
C ASP A 266 28.63 -13.14 -10.09
N ASP A 267 28.04 -13.78 -9.06
CA ASP A 267 27.66 -15.19 -9.09
C ASP A 267 26.32 -15.46 -9.80
N ASN A 268 25.50 -14.43 -10.07
CA ASN A 268 24.12 -14.58 -10.53
C ASN A 268 23.76 -13.71 -11.75
N THR A 269 24.74 -13.29 -12.57
CA THR A 269 24.48 -12.36 -13.69
C THR A 269 23.40 -12.85 -14.67
N GLU A 270 23.40 -14.14 -15.04
CA GLU A 270 22.38 -14.73 -15.94
C GLU A 270 20.97 -14.65 -15.32
N TRP A 271 20.86 -14.88 -14.01
CA TRP A 271 19.58 -14.75 -13.31
C TRP A 271 19.08 -13.29 -13.26
N VAL A 272 19.99 -12.32 -13.17
CA VAL A 272 19.62 -10.88 -13.21
C VAL A 272 19.12 -10.51 -14.61
N GLU A 273 19.77 -10.99 -15.67
CA GLU A 273 19.32 -10.78 -17.05
C GLU A 273 17.93 -11.38 -17.28
N ASP A 274 17.70 -12.62 -16.83
CA ASP A 274 16.39 -13.29 -16.91
C ASP A 274 15.31 -12.53 -16.13
N LEU A 275 15.64 -12.06 -14.91
CA LEU A 275 14.74 -11.28 -14.08
C LEU A 275 14.29 -9.99 -14.78
N VAL A 276 15.23 -9.21 -15.35
CA VAL A 276 14.89 -7.96 -16.05
C VAL A 276 14.11 -8.25 -17.35
N ALA A 277 14.43 -9.33 -18.05
CA ALA A 277 13.69 -9.77 -19.21
C ALA A 277 12.23 -10.16 -18.87
N GLU A 278 12.01 -10.82 -17.74
CA GLU A 278 10.67 -11.17 -17.24
C GLU A 278 9.87 -9.93 -16.80
N LEU A 279 10.52 -8.96 -16.15
CA LEU A 279 9.88 -7.68 -15.80
C LEU A 279 9.44 -6.89 -17.05
N GLY A 280 10.12 -7.05 -18.18
CA GLY A 280 9.76 -6.45 -19.46
C GLY A 280 9.98 -4.93 -19.55
N ILE A 281 10.60 -4.33 -18.53
CA ILE A 281 10.91 -2.90 -18.43
C ILE A 281 12.36 -2.67 -17.99
N ASP A 282 12.90 -1.48 -18.24
CA ASP A 282 14.24 -1.12 -17.79
C ASP A 282 14.33 -1.16 -16.25
N ALA A 283 15.45 -1.66 -15.73
CA ALA A 283 15.71 -1.76 -14.30
C ALA A 283 16.98 -1.01 -13.89
N LEU A 284 16.88 -0.25 -12.80
CA LEU A 284 18.03 0.37 -12.14
C LEU A 284 18.74 -0.71 -11.30
N ILE A 285 20.01 -0.96 -11.56
CA ILE A 285 20.81 -1.95 -10.84
C ILE A 285 21.78 -1.23 -9.90
N GLU A 286 21.69 -1.51 -8.61
CA GLU A 286 22.65 -1.09 -7.59
C GLU A 286 23.54 -2.26 -7.19
N ILE A 287 24.85 -2.13 -7.38
CA ILE A 287 25.84 -3.11 -6.95
C ILE A 287 26.61 -2.56 -5.76
N ILE A 288 26.30 -3.11 -4.59
CA ILE A 288 26.85 -2.70 -3.30
C ILE A 288 28.20 -3.41 -3.07
N PRO A 289 29.32 -2.71 -2.82
CA PRO A 289 30.64 -3.32 -2.67
C PRO A 289 30.74 -4.33 -1.53
N GLU A 290 30.15 -4.01 -0.38
CA GLU A 290 30.19 -4.85 0.83
C GLU A 290 28.81 -4.99 1.49
N ARG A 291 28.47 -6.21 1.93
CA ARG A 291 27.19 -6.49 2.59
C ARG A 291 27.15 -5.87 3.98
N HIS A 292 26.28 -4.89 4.16
CA HIS A 292 25.99 -4.26 5.45
C HIS A 292 24.52 -4.44 5.89
N HIS A 293 23.64 -4.78 4.95
CA HIS A 293 22.28 -5.22 5.24
C HIS A 293 22.22 -6.74 5.49
N TYR A 294 21.11 -7.21 6.07
CA TYR A 294 20.89 -8.63 6.34
C TYR A 294 20.44 -9.43 5.10
N TRP A 295 20.29 -8.77 3.95
CA TRP A 295 19.88 -9.35 2.68
C TRP A 295 21.00 -9.36 1.64
N SER A 296 20.89 -10.25 0.66
CA SER A 296 21.85 -10.39 -0.46
C SER A 296 21.35 -9.77 -1.76
N ALA A 297 20.04 -9.79 -1.99
CA ALA A 297 19.36 -9.19 -3.12
C ALA A 297 18.03 -8.60 -2.67
N LYS A 298 17.65 -7.46 -3.26
CA LYS A 298 16.39 -6.76 -3.02
C LYS A 298 15.91 -6.16 -4.35
N ILE A 299 14.61 -6.24 -4.59
CA ILE A 299 13.94 -5.49 -5.64
C ILE A 299 12.97 -4.55 -4.95
N ASP A 300 13.08 -3.27 -5.26
CA ASP A 300 12.06 -2.28 -4.92
C ASP A 300 11.46 -1.77 -6.22
N PHE A 301 10.15 -1.63 -6.22
CA PHE A 301 9.43 -0.95 -7.27
C PHE A 301 9.03 0.43 -6.74
N ALA A 302 9.06 1.44 -7.59
CA ALA A 302 8.61 2.77 -7.25
C ALA A 302 7.61 3.27 -8.28
N ALA A 303 6.55 3.91 -7.81
CA ALA A 303 5.75 4.81 -8.63
C ALA A 303 6.32 6.22 -8.53
N ILE A 304 6.32 6.99 -9.60
CA ILE A 304 6.79 8.37 -9.57
C ILE A 304 5.59 9.31 -9.34
N ASP A 305 5.66 10.13 -8.27
CA ASP A 305 4.60 11.08 -7.96
C ASP A 305 4.55 12.25 -8.95
N GLY A 306 3.47 13.05 -8.94
CA GLY A 306 3.30 14.16 -9.89
C GLY A 306 4.36 15.27 -9.79
N LEU A 307 5.26 15.19 -8.80
CA LEU A 307 6.40 16.09 -8.62
C LEU A 307 7.75 15.43 -8.95
N GLY A 308 7.76 14.21 -9.49
CA GLY A 308 8.98 13.50 -9.89
C GLY A 308 9.69 12.78 -8.75
N ARG A 309 9.00 12.44 -7.65
CA ARG A 309 9.63 11.78 -6.48
C ARG A 309 9.12 10.35 -6.32
N PRO A 310 9.97 9.37 -5.98
CA PRO A 310 9.55 7.98 -5.85
C PRO A 310 8.60 7.77 -4.66
N ILE A 311 7.59 6.94 -4.87
CA ILE A 311 6.75 6.29 -3.87
C ILE A 311 7.09 4.81 -3.97
N GLU A 312 7.98 4.34 -3.10
CA GLU A 312 8.40 2.93 -3.06
C GLU A 312 7.23 2.03 -2.68
N ASN A 313 6.88 1.13 -3.58
CA ASN A 313 5.91 0.04 -3.50
C ASN A 313 5.94 -0.72 -4.84
N PRO A 314 5.84 -2.07 -4.87
CA PRO A 314 6.13 -3.10 -3.85
C PRO A 314 7.63 -3.41 -3.61
N THR A 315 7.95 -4.41 -2.76
CA THR A 315 9.35 -4.83 -2.47
C THR A 315 9.49 -6.32 -2.18
N VAL A 316 10.57 -6.95 -2.63
CA VAL A 316 10.99 -8.32 -2.30
C VAL A 316 12.48 -8.37 -1.99
N GLN A 317 12.90 -9.08 -0.92
CA GLN A 317 14.32 -9.21 -0.56
C GLN A 317 14.67 -10.59 0.00
N ILE A 318 15.86 -11.09 -0.33
CA ILE A 318 16.40 -12.36 0.16
C ILE A 318 17.24 -12.13 1.41
N ASP A 319 16.72 -12.54 2.56
CA ASP A 319 17.38 -12.52 3.87
C ASP A 319 18.10 -13.85 4.13
N VAL A 320 19.37 -13.75 4.53
CA VAL A 320 20.26 -14.88 4.83
C VAL A 320 20.73 -14.92 6.28
N GLU A 321 20.23 -14.04 7.14
CA GLU A 321 20.68 -13.90 8.53
C GLU A 321 19.56 -14.05 9.58
N SER A 322 18.32 -13.68 9.26
CA SER A 322 17.25 -13.67 10.28
C SER A 322 16.85 -15.06 10.74
N ALA A 323 16.97 -16.08 9.89
CA ALA A 323 16.68 -17.45 10.29
C ALA A 323 17.59 -17.91 11.45
N GLU A 324 18.90 -17.68 11.35
CA GLU A 324 19.84 -17.96 12.45
C GLU A 324 19.54 -17.10 13.69
N ARG A 325 19.19 -15.81 13.49
CA ARG A 325 18.92 -14.88 14.61
C ARG A 325 17.68 -15.25 15.43
N PHE A 326 16.67 -15.80 14.78
CA PHE A 326 15.41 -16.19 15.40
C PHE A 326 15.33 -17.68 15.72
N ASP A 327 16.41 -18.44 15.50
CA ASP A 327 16.46 -19.89 15.66
C ASP A 327 15.40 -20.61 14.80
N ILE A 328 15.18 -20.15 13.56
CA ILE A 328 14.26 -20.76 12.59
C ILE A 328 15.01 -21.87 11.85
N GLU A 329 14.45 -23.08 11.90
CA GLU A 329 15.09 -24.29 11.42
C GLU A 329 14.10 -25.18 10.65
N TYR A 330 14.59 -25.86 9.62
CA TYR A 330 13.89 -26.98 8.97
C TYR A 330 14.73 -28.25 8.97
N SER A 331 14.09 -29.41 8.86
CA SER A 331 14.80 -30.70 8.75
C SER A 331 14.58 -31.37 7.39
N ASP A 332 15.67 -31.87 6.80
CA ASP A 332 15.68 -32.72 5.61
C ASP A 332 15.52 -34.22 5.96
N GLY A 333 15.31 -34.54 7.24
CA GLY A 333 15.22 -35.89 7.78
C GLY A 333 16.55 -36.49 8.24
N GLN A 334 17.69 -35.84 7.98
CA GLN A 334 19.01 -36.19 8.51
C GLN A 334 19.57 -35.10 9.41
N ASP A 335 19.62 -33.87 8.87
CA ASP A 335 20.19 -32.70 9.50
C ASP A 335 19.13 -31.60 9.66
N THR A 336 19.53 -30.54 10.35
CA THR A 336 18.73 -29.34 10.58
C THR A 336 19.45 -28.16 9.94
N HIS A 337 18.71 -27.29 9.24
CA HIS A 337 19.25 -26.17 8.46
C HIS A 337 18.45 -24.90 8.73
N ASN A 338 19.11 -23.74 8.61
CA ASN A 338 18.44 -22.45 8.62
C ASN A 338 18.03 -22.08 7.18
N PRO A 339 16.75 -21.81 6.90
CA PRO A 339 16.30 -21.46 5.55
C PRO A 339 16.70 -20.02 5.18
N PRO A 340 17.07 -19.73 3.92
CA PRO A 340 16.92 -18.38 3.38
C PRO A 340 15.45 -17.96 3.47
N ILE A 341 15.19 -16.70 3.82
CA ILE A 341 13.83 -16.18 3.98
C ILE A 341 13.65 -14.99 3.05
N LEU A 342 12.60 -15.00 2.23
CA LEU A 342 12.20 -13.81 1.49
C LEU A 342 11.30 -12.94 2.37
N HIS A 343 11.53 -11.64 2.39
CA HIS A 343 10.57 -10.65 2.90
C HIS A 343 9.91 -10.02 1.68
N TYR A 344 8.58 -9.99 1.68
CA TYR A 344 7.81 -9.55 0.53
C TYR A 344 6.61 -8.71 0.95
N SER A 345 6.54 -7.50 0.42
CA SER A 345 5.33 -6.68 0.50
C SER A 345 4.70 -6.53 -0.88
N PRO A 346 3.62 -7.27 -1.20
CA PRO A 346 3.11 -7.48 -2.55
C PRO A 346 2.64 -6.23 -3.30
N SER A 347 2.04 -5.29 -2.59
CA SER A 347 1.66 -3.97 -3.12
C SER A 347 2.45 -2.84 -2.47
N GLY A 348 3.32 -3.18 -1.50
CA GLY A 348 3.76 -2.23 -0.49
C GLY A 348 2.63 -1.74 0.43
N GLY A 349 2.84 -0.64 1.14
CA GLY A 349 1.90 -0.15 2.15
C GLY A 349 0.59 0.34 1.52
N ILE A 350 -0.57 -0.05 2.09
CA ILE A 350 -1.90 0.27 1.51
C ILE A 350 -2.10 1.78 1.39
N GLU A 351 -1.60 2.56 2.35
CA GLU A 351 -1.66 4.01 2.29
C GLU A 351 -0.82 4.57 1.14
N ARG A 352 0.39 4.05 0.93
CA ARG A 352 1.24 4.45 -0.19
C ARG A 352 0.66 4.04 -1.54
N VAL A 353 -0.03 2.90 -1.62
CA VAL A 353 -0.77 2.49 -2.82
C VAL A 353 -1.84 3.53 -3.15
N LEU A 354 -2.65 3.92 -2.16
CA LEU A 354 -3.63 4.98 -2.35
C LEU A 354 -2.97 6.32 -2.72
N ALA A 355 -1.80 6.64 -2.15
CA ALA A 355 -1.04 7.82 -2.54
C ALA A 355 -0.71 7.78 -4.05
N ALA A 356 -0.12 6.69 -4.54
CA ALA A 356 0.23 6.52 -5.94
C ALA A 356 -0.99 6.62 -6.88
N ILE A 357 -2.12 6.01 -6.50
CA ILE A 357 -3.38 6.12 -7.27
C ILE A 357 -3.84 7.58 -7.33
N LEU A 358 -3.83 8.31 -6.22
CA LEU A 358 -4.28 9.71 -6.18
C LEU A 358 -3.33 10.65 -6.95
N GLU A 359 -2.02 10.39 -6.91
CA GLU A 359 -1.02 11.11 -7.71
C GLU A 359 -1.27 10.88 -9.21
N LYS A 360 -1.44 9.63 -9.64
CA LYS A 360 -1.79 9.31 -11.03
C LYS A 360 -3.11 9.98 -11.44
N THR A 361 -4.12 9.89 -10.58
CA THR A 361 -5.45 10.50 -10.79
C THR A 361 -5.33 12.02 -11.02
N ALA A 362 -4.42 12.70 -10.31
CA ALA A 362 -4.20 14.13 -10.45
C ALA A 362 -3.62 14.54 -11.81
N THR A 363 -2.97 13.61 -12.52
CA THR A 363 -2.37 13.83 -13.85
C THR A 363 -3.28 13.48 -15.02
N MET A 364 -4.42 12.84 -14.77
CA MET A 364 -5.37 12.46 -15.82
C MET A 364 -6.11 13.68 -16.37
N ASP A 365 -6.41 13.68 -17.67
CA ASP A 365 -7.28 14.69 -18.30
C ASP A 365 -8.68 14.69 -17.64
N THR A 366 -9.20 13.49 -17.34
CA THR A 366 -10.44 13.28 -16.58
C THR A 366 -10.15 12.49 -15.31
N PRO A 367 -9.92 13.15 -14.16
CA PRO A 367 -9.58 12.47 -12.92
C PRO A 367 -10.68 11.52 -12.44
N GLN A 368 -10.32 10.27 -12.17
CA GLN A 368 -11.19 9.28 -11.53
C GLN A 368 -10.38 8.20 -10.83
N LEU A 369 -11.00 7.54 -9.84
CA LEU A 369 -10.47 6.28 -9.32
C LEU A 369 -10.85 5.14 -10.27
N PRO A 370 -10.10 4.03 -10.31
CA PRO A 370 -10.57 2.78 -10.93
C PRO A 370 -11.99 2.43 -10.47
N THR A 371 -12.85 1.95 -11.36
CA THR A 371 -14.27 1.72 -11.06
C THR A 371 -14.44 0.78 -9.88
N TRP A 372 -13.65 -0.29 -9.77
CA TRP A 372 -13.70 -1.23 -8.64
C TRP A 372 -13.35 -0.59 -7.28
N LEU A 373 -12.61 0.53 -7.25
CA LEU A 373 -12.31 1.31 -6.04
C LEU A 373 -13.31 2.45 -5.78
N SER A 374 -14.02 2.92 -6.79
CA SER A 374 -14.90 4.08 -6.69
C SER A 374 -16.00 3.88 -5.62
N PRO A 375 -16.13 4.78 -4.62
CA PRO A 375 -17.12 4.60 -3.56
C PRO A 375 -18.57 4.55 -4.05
N THR A 376 -18.86 5.29 -5.12
CA THR A 376 -20.09 5.20 -5.90
C THR A 376 -19.66 4.87 -7.33
N GLN A 377 -20.08 3.73 -7.87
CA GLN A 377 -19.75 3.31 -9.24
C GLN A 377 -20.80 3.83 -10.22
N VAL A 378 -22.08 3.72 -9.84
CA VAL A 378 -23.21 4.22 -10.63
C VAL A 378 -24.02 5.22 -9.79
N ARG A 379 -24.39 6.38 -10.37
CA ARG A 379 -25.28 7.36 -9.72
C ARG A 379 -26.49 7.68 -10.58
N PHE A 380 -27.68 7.51 -10.02
CA PHE A 380 -28.92 7.97 -10.65
C PHE A 380 -29.29 9.38 -10.19
N ILE A 381 -29.69 10.23 -11.14
CA ILE A 381 -30.08 11.62 -10.91
C ILE A 381 -31.52 11.81 -11.41
N PRO A 382 -32.54 11.58 -10.56
CA PRO A 382 -33.94 11.70 -10.96
C PRO A 382 -34.32 13.15 -11.26
N VAL A 383 -35.03 13.42 -12.36
CA VAL A 383 -35.44 14.81 -12.71
C VAL A 383 -36.54 15.37 -11.80
N GLY A 384 -37.23 14.50 -11.04
CA GLY A 384 -38.30 14.83 -10.11
C GLY A 384 -38.50 13.74 -9.05
N GLU A 385 -39.17 14.08 -7.94
CA GLU A 385 -39.43 13.16 -6.82
C GLU A 385 -40.23 11.92 -7.27
N GLU A 386 -41.07 12.06 -8.28
CA GLU A 386 -41.87 10.96 -8.84
C GLU A 386 -41.04 9.85 -9.52
N HIS A 387 -39.74 10.08 -9.74
CA HIS A 387 -38.84 9.11 -10.38
C HIS A 387 -37.92 8.39 -9.39
N VAL A 388 -37.92 8.80 -8.11
CA VAL A 388 -37.01 8.24 -7.09
C VAL A 388 -37.25 6.75 -6.86
N ASP A 389 -38.52 6.34 -6.67
CA ASP A 389 -38.87 4.93 -6.44
C ASP A 389 -38.38 4.02 -7.60
N PHE A 390 -38.40 4.52 -8.84
CA PHE A 390 -37.89 3.77 -9.99
C PHE A 390 -36.36 3.66 -9.95
N CYS A 391 -35.66 4.73 -9.58
CA CYS A 391 -34.21 4.69 -9.39
C CYS A 391 -33.81 3.77 -8.21
N ASP A 392 -34.58 3.72 -7.13
CA ASP A 392 -34.36 2.80 -6.00
C ASP A 392 -34.42 1.34 -6.49
N ASP A 393 -35.43 0.99 -7.31
CA ASP A 393 -35.53 -0.35 -7.91
C ASP A 393 -34.32 -0.70 -8.80
N LEU A 394 -33.71 0.29 -9.49
CA LEU A 394 -32.49 0.08 -10.28
C LEU A 394 -31.23 -0.07 -9.41
N VAL A 395 -31.14 0.69 -8.32
CA VAL A 395 -30.06 0.56 -7.34
C VAL A 395 -30.08 -0.83 -6.71
N ASP A 396 -31.24 -1.32 -6.26
CA ASP A 396 -31.37 -2.66 -5.68
C ASP A 396 -30.89 -3.75 -6.65
N GLN A 397 -31.18 -3.61 -7.95
CA GLN A 397 -30.72 -4.55 -8.99
C GLN A 397 -29.21 -4.48 -9.25
N LEU A 398 -28.60 -3.30 -9.18
CA LEU A 398 -27.14 -3.14 -9.27
C LEU A 398 -26.46 -3.71 -8.03
N GLU A 399 -27.02 -3.50 -6.84
CA GLU A 399 -26.49 -4.09 -5.59
C GLU A 399 -26.56 -5.63 -5.63
N ASP A 400 -27.64 -6.20 -6.17
CA ASP A 400 -27.77 -7.65 -6.41
C ASP A 400 -26.71 -8.19 -7.40
N ALA A 401 -26.09 -7.32 -8.21
CA ALA A 401 -24.98 -7.61 -9.11
C ALA A 401 -23.60 -7.21 -8.53
N ASP A 402 -23.52 -6.93 -7.23
CA ASP A 402 -22.33 -6.46 -6.52
C ASP A 402 -21.76 -5.12 -7.04
N VAL A 403 -22.62 -4.28 -7.65
CA VAL A 403 -22.28 -2.93 -8.13
C VAL A 403 -22.78 -1.89 -7.12
N ARG A 404 -21.88 -0.99 -6.70
CA ARG A 404 -22.19 0.10 -5.77
C ARG A 404 -22.91 1.24 -6.49
N ALA A 405 -24.19 1.40 -6.22
CA ALA A 405 -25.00 2.47 -6.78
C ALA A 405 -25.58 3.40 -5.72
N ASP A 406 -25.84 4.66 -6.09
CA ASP A 406 -26.62 5.58 -5.26
C ASP A 406 -27.58 6.45 -6.09
N ILE A 407 -28.39 7.23 -5.38
CA ILE A 407 -29.30 8.22 -5.96
C ILE A 407 -28.95 9.58 -5.40
N ASP A 408 -28.83 10.56 -6.28
CA ASP A 408 -28.75 11.97 -5.87
C ASP A 408 -30.15 12.59 -5.93
N ASP A 409 -30.90 12.49 -4.82
CA ASP A 409 -32.27 12.98 -4.66
C ASP A 409 -32.35 14.37 -4.00
N ARG A 410 -31.20 15.06 -3.85
CA ARG A 410 -31.12 16.36 -3.17
C ARG A 410 -32.03 17.37 -3.86
N ASP A 411 -32.64 18.26 -3.07
CA ASP A 411 -33.42 19.42 -3.53
C ASP A 411 -32.51 20.50 -4.16
N GLU A 412 -31.86 20.13 -5.25
CA GLU A 412 -30.98 20.94 -6.09
C GLU A 412 -31.31 20.71 -7.57
N SER A 413 -31.03 21.71 -8.42
CA SER A 413 -31.18 21.56 -9.87
C SER A 413 -30.37 20.37 -10.40
N VAL A 414 -30.90 19.64 -11.38
CA VAL A 414 -30.21 18.51 -12.05
C VAL A 414 -28.75 18.84 -12.41
N GLY A 415 -28.48 20.02 -12.98
CA GLY A 415 -27.12 20.43 -13.31
C GLY A 415 -26.14 20.54 -12.12
N LYS A 416 -26.62 20.85 -10.92
CA LYS A 416 -25.79 20.83 -9.69
C LYS A 416 -25.51 19.41 -9.21
N ARG A 417 -26.46 18.50 -9.42
CA ARG A 417 -26.32 17.08 -9.09
C ARG A 417 -25.35 16.40 -10.05
N ILE A 418 -25.43 16.71 -11.35
CA ILE A 418 -24.42 16.32 -12.36
C ILE A 418 -23.03 16.84 -11.96
N ALA A 419 -22.89 18.14 -11.69
CA ALA A 419 -21.60 18.69 -11.26
C ALA A 419 -21.06 18.03 -9.98
N LYS A 420 -21.94 17.56 -9.07
CA LYS A 420 -21.54 16.79 -7.89
C LYS A 420 -21.07 15.38 -8.25
N ALA A 421 -21.74 14.69 -9.18
CA ALA A 421 -21.29 13.39 -9.69
C ALA A 421 -19.89 13.50 -10.33
N GLU A 422 -19.67 14.52 -11.16
CA GLU A 422 -18.35 14.83 -11.74
C GLU A 422 -17.31 15.14 -10.65
N THR A 423 -17.66 15.96 -9.66
CA THR A 423 -16.75 16.31 -8.56
C THR A 423 -16.44 15.11 -7.66
N ASP A 424 -17.38 14.19 -7.49
CA ASP A 424 -17.20 12.95 -6.75
C ASP A 424 -16.46 11.87 -7.53
N TRP A 425 -16.13 12.12 -8.79
CA TRP A 425 -15.53 11.16 -9.70
C TRP A 425 -16.35 9.87 -9.84
N VAL A 426 -17.68 10.00 -9.93
CA VAL A 426 -18.53 8.84 -10.20
C VAL A 426 -18.25 8.34 -11.63
N PRO A 427 -17.86 7.07 -11.82
CA PRO A 427 -17.55 6.53 -13.15
C PRO A 427 -18.73 6.57 -14.12
N TYR A 428 -19.93 6.23 -13.64
CA TYR A 428 -21.16 6.20 -14.44
C TYR A 428 -22.26 7.01 -13.76
N TYR A 429 -22.86 7.98 -14.45
CA TYR A 429 -24.04 8.67 -13.93
C TYR A 429 -25.13 8.84 -14.98
N ILE A 430 -26.38 8.76 -14.53
CA ILE A 430 -27.56 8.68 -15.41
C ILE A 430 -28.61 9.67 -14.93
N VAL A 431 -29.12 10.50 -15.83
CA VAL A 431 -30.27 11.38 -15.56
C VAL A 431 -31.54 10.63 -15.91
N VAL A 432 -32.44 10.45 -14.94
CA VAL A 432 -33.65 9.63 -15.11
C VAL A 432 -34.91 10.50 -15.09
N GLY A 433 -35.64 10.52 -16.20
CA GLY A 433 -36.95 11.13 -16.29
C GLY A 433 -37.99 10.24 -16.97
N GLY A 434 -39.12 10.86 -17.32
CA GLY A 434 -40.25 10.12 -17.90
C GLY A 434 -39.93 9.42 -19.21
N ASN A 435 -39.02 9.96 -20.03
CA ASN A 435 -38.64 9.32 -21.29
C ASN A 435 -37.86 8.03 -21.04
N GLU A 436 -36.87 8.06 -20.15
CA GLU A 436 -36.00 6.92 -19.81
C GLU A 436 -36.83 5.80 -19.18
N ILE A 437 -37.79 6.15 -18.32
CA ILE A 437 -38.73 5.19 -17.70
C ILE A 437 -39.66 4.55 -18.75
N GLU A 438 -40.14 5.33 -19.74
CA GLU A 438 -41.04 4.82 -20.77
C GLU A 438 -40.31 3.99 -21.84
N SER A 439 -39.07 4.35 -22.20
CA SER A 439 -38.27 3.68 -23.22
C SER A 439 -37.56 2.42 -22.69
N GLY A 440 -37.10 2.45 -21.44
CA GLY A 440 -36.15 1.47 -20.90
C GLY A 440 -34.72 1.64 -21.41
N GLU A 441 -34.44 2.78 -22.06
CA GLU A 441 -33.12 3.17 -22.58
C GLU A 441 -32.61 4.38 -21.79
N PHE A 442 -31.35 4.32 -21.38
CA PHE A 442 -30.72 5.30 -20.49
C PHE A 442 -29.55 5.97 -21.20
N GLY A 443 -29.50 7.30 -21.16
CA GLY A 443 -28.28 8.06 -21.49
C GLY A 443 -27.28 7.94 -20.33
N VAL A 444 -26.33 7.02 -20.47
CA VAL A 444 -25.27 6.76 -19.49
C VAL A 444 -24.10 7.66 -19.79
N ASN A 445 -23.77 8.58 -18.87
CA ASN A 445 -22.56 9.38 -18.96
C ASN A 445 -21.38 8.57 -18.40
N VAL A 446 -20.42 8.23 -19.26
CA VAL A 446 -19.21 7.48 -18.93
C VAL A 446 -18.07 8.46 -18.71
N ARG A 447 -17.61 8.56 -17.47
CA ARG A 447 -16.60 9.55 -17.06
C ARG A 447 -15.26 9.33 -17.75
N ALA A 448 -14.84 8.08 -17.92
CA ALA A 448 -13.55 7.75 -18.52
C ALA A 448 -13.37 8.36 -19.92
N ASP A 449 -14.45 8.30 -20.72
CA ASP A 449 -14.43 8.71 -22.13
C ASP A 449 -14.95 10.14 -22.34
N ASP A 450 -15.54 10.77 -21.32
CA ASP A 450 -16.27 12.04 -21.43
C ASP A 450 -17.39 11.96 -22.50
N GLU A 451 -18.07 10.81 -22.58
CA GLU A 451 -19.11 10.50 -23.55
C GLU A 451 -20.43 10.05 -22.90
N GLU A 452 -21.55 10.35 -23.58
CA GLU A 452 -22.89 9.85 -23.22
C GLU A 452 -23.28 8.75 -24.22
N LEU A 453 -23.59 7.56 -23.70
CA LEU A 453 -23.96 6.38 -24.47
C LEU A 453 -25.40 5.96 -24.13
N ASP A 454 -26.22 5.71 -25.16
CA ASP A 454 -27.54 5.12 -24.97
C ASP A 454 -27.39 3.60 -24.72
N MET A 455 -27.84 3.13 -23.56
CA MET A 455 -27.77 1.74 -23.14
C MET A 455 -29.06 1.29 -22.45
N SER A 456 -29.42 0.02 -22.61
CA SER A 456 -30.40 -0.63 -21.74
C SER A 456 -29.80 -0.85 -20.33
N PHE A 457 -30.65 -1.11 -19.34
CA PHE A 457 -30.18 -1.38 -17.98
C PHE A 457 -29.30 -2.64 -17.90
N ASP A 458 -29.65 -3.70 -18.64
CA ASP A 458 -28.84 -4.93 -18.68
C ASP A 458 -27.44 -4.64 -19.27
N GLU A 459 -27.36 -3.83 -20.33
CA GLU A 459 -26.08 -3.41 -20.92
C GLU A 459 -25.24 -2.54 -19.97
N LEU A 460 -25.88 -1.69 -19.16
CA LEU A 460 -25.21 -0.93 -18.10
C LEU A 460 -24.60 -1.87 -17.05
N VAL A 461 -25.37 -2.86 -16.58
CA VAL A 461 -24.88 -3.85 -15.60
C VAL A 461 -23.65 -4.56 -16.18
N ASP A 462 -23.76 -5.11 -17.40
CA ASP A 462 -22.66 -5.81 -18.07
C ASP A 462 -21.44 -4.89 -18.20
N THR A 463 -21.61 -3.66 -18.69
CA THR A 463 -20.53 -2.68 -18.86
C THR A 463 -19.79 -2.38 -17.56
N VAL A 464 -20.52 -2.14 -16.46
CA VAL A 464 -19.89 -1.84 -15.16
C VAL A 464 -19.21 -3.08 -14.59
N THR A 465 -19.80 -4.26 -14.74
CA THR A 465 -19.19 -5.50 -14.26
C THR A 465 -17.95 -5.90 -15.06
N ASP A 466 -17.93 -5.61 -16.36
CA ASP A 466 -16.77 -5.84 -17.22
C ASP A 466 -15.64 -4.85 -16.88
N ASP A 467 -15.95 -3.59 -16.59
CA ASP A 467 -14.98 -2.57 -16.16
C ASP A 467 -14.40 -2.83 -14.75
N ILE A 468 -15.14 -3.54 -13.89
CA ILE A 468 -14.62 -4.01 -12.60
C ILE A 468 -13.74 -5.26 -12.76
N GLU A 469 -13.95 -6.02 -13.83
CA GLU A 469 -13.29 -7.31 -14.09
C GLU A 469 -13.42 -8.28 -12.88
N ASP A 470 -12.37 -9.04 -12.60
CA ASP A 470 -12.30 -9.99 -11.47
C ASP A 470 -11.80 -9.33 -10.16
N LEU A 471 -11.75 -7.99 -10.10
CA LEU A 471 -11.29 -7.24 -8.93
C LEU A 471 -12.36 -7.19 -7.81
N PRO A 472 -11.96 -6.93 -6.54
CA PRO A 472 -12.88 -7.01 -5.40
C PRO A 472 -14.15 -6.15 -5.52
N ARG A 473 -15.30 -6.79 -5.32
CA ARG A 473 -16.64 -6.17 -5.44
C ARG A 473 -17.28 -5.85 -4.09
N ARG A 474 -16.52 -5.19 -3.22
CA ARG A 474 -16.98 -4.88 -1.86
C ARG A 474 -18.19 -3.94 -1.90
N LEU A 475 -19.35 -4.41 -1.45
CA LEU A 475 -20.55 -3.59 -1.30
C LEU A 475 -20.41 -2.58 -0.14
N ALA A 476 -20.96 -1.39 -0.31
CA ALA A 476 -21.22 -0.51 0.82
C ALA A 476 -22.28 -1.18 1.70
N THR A 477 -22.17 -1.11 3.04
CA THR A 477 -23.19 -1.69 3.92
C THR A 477 -24.56 -1.10 3.57
N SER A 478 -25.48 -1.96 3.11
CA SER A 478 -26.56 -1.71 2.13
C SER A 478 -27.69 -0.74 2.52
N HIS A 479 -27.55 0.11 3.54
CA HIS A 479 -28.60 1.06 3.97
C HIS A 479 -28.08 2.47 4.26
N ALA A 480 -26.88 2.84 3.78
CA ALA A 480 -26.26 4.13 4.11
C ALA A 480 -26.47 5.25 3.07
N THR A 481 -27.00 4.96 1.88
CA THR A 481 -27.03 5.91 0.75
C THR A 481 -28.38 6.62 0.54
N SER A 482 -29.51 6.12 1.08
CA SER A 482 -30.81 6.80 0.94
C SER A 482 -31.08 7.92 1.97
N ALA A 483 -30.08 8.34 2.74
CA ALA A 483 -30.28 9.40 3.72
C ALA A 483 -29.02 10.23 3.95
N THR A 484 -28.92 11.36 3.26
CA THR A 484 -28.23 12.54 3.81
C THR A 484 -26.82 12.27 4.37
N THR A 485 -25.79 12.25 3.52
CA THR A 485 -24.45 12.68 3.95
C THR A 485 -24.49 14.19 4.28
N ARG A 486 -25.20 14.52 5.38
CA ARG A 486 -25.09 15.78 6.11
C ARG A 486 -23.81 15.73 6.92
N THR A 487 -22.67 15.96 6.27
CA THR A 487 -21.54 16.61 6.91
C THR A 487 -21.46 18.03 6.36
N SER A 488 -22.02 18.96 7.14
CA SER A 488 -21.84 20.38 6.92
C SER A 488 -20.33 20.72 6.94
N PRO A 489 -19.82 21.63 6.10
CA PRO A 489 -18.43 22.10 6.12
C PRO A 489 -18.19 23.06 7.31
N ALA A 490 -18.44 22.59 8.53
CA ALA A 490 -18.27 23.34 9.77
C ALA A 490 -17.65 22.46 10.86
N ALA A 491 -16.48 21.88 10.56
CA ALA A 491 -15.67 21.14 11.53
C ALA A 491 -14.29 21.78 11.78
N ASN A 492 -14.13 23.07 11.46
CA ASN A 492 -12.91 23.84 11.79
C ASN A 492 -13.07 24.90 12.89
N GLU A 493 -14.20 24.93 13.60
CA GLU A 493 -14.39 25.83 14.75
C GLU A 493 -15.10 25.09 15.90
N ARG A 494 -14.38 24.19 16.60
CA ARG A 494 -14.72 23.77 17.98
C ARG A 494 -13.62 22.88 18.59
N VAL A 495 -12.42 23.44 18.72
CA VAL A 495 -11.40 22.91 19.65
C VAL A 495 -11.22 23.93 20.76
N ASP A 496 -12.18 23.98 21.69
CA ASP A 496 -12.07 24.81 22.91
C ASP A 496 -12.91 24.27 24.08
N ALA A 497 -13.23 22.97 24.08
CA ALA A 497 -14.11 22.37 25.11
C ALA A 497 -13.51 21.20 25.91
N PHE A 498 -12.25 20.81 25.67
CA PHE A 498 -11.63 19.66 26.34
C PHE A 498 -10.28 19.96 27.01
N ALA A 499 -10.14 21.15 27.58
CA ALA A 499 -9.10 21.44 28.56
C ALA A 499 -9.76 21.93 29.87
N GLY A 500 -10.03 20.99 30.76
CA GLY A 500 -10.54 21.21 32.12
C GLY A 500 -9.90 20.25 33.09
#